data_AF-A0A6V7KH55-F1
#
_entry.id   AF-A0A6V7KH55-F1
#
_cell.length_a   1.000
_cell.length_b   1.000
_cell.length_c   1.000
_cell.angle_alpha   90.00
_cell.angle_beta   90.00
_cell.angle_gamma   90.00
#
_symmetry.space_group_name_H-M   'P 1'
#
loop_
_entity.id
_entity.type
_entity.pdbx_description
1 polymer ?
#
loop_
_entity_poly.entity_id
_entity_poly.type
_entity_poly.pdbx_seq_one_letter_code
_entity_poly.pdbx_strand_id
1 'polypeptide(L)'
;ALELEAALLDDPGPSASDIYAICKGQPVPPKLRPDVWQACLNVTERGNQMIQFNEVFDLPEQNIIREDCQELVAKLGNADEDKVSVLSDLESIVTFYCKSRGKTYERGNGWLELLGPLVALKLPRSDTYNLFEAIRDNYIP
;
A
#
# COMPACT_ATOMS: atom_id res chain seq x y z
N ALA A 1 -10.39 -15.04 15.66
CA ALA A 1 -10.10 -13.59 15.79
C ALA A 1 -9.17 -13.33 16.98
N LEU A 2 -9.55 -13.75 18.20
CA LEU A 2 -8.71 -13.54 19.41
C LEU A 2 -7.30 -14.14 19.28
N GLU A 3 -7.16 -15.35 18.74
CA GLU A 3 -5.86 -16.00 18.52
C GLU A 3 -4.98 -15.23 17.53
N LEU A 4 -5.56 -14.72 16.44
CA LEU A 4 -4.84 -13.90 15.46
C LEU A 4 -4.41 -12.55 16.05
N GLU A 5 -5.29 -11.92 16.82
CA GLU A 5 -5.01 -10.66 17.52
C GLU A 5 -3.89 -10.83 18.55
N ALA A 6 -3.86 -11.94 19.29
CA ALA A 6 -2.77 -12.27 20.20
C ALA A 6 -1.45 -12.50 19.44
N ALA A 7 -1.46 -13.31 18.37
CA ALA A 7 -0.26 -13.59 17.60
C ALA A 7 0.35 -12.33 16.99
N LEU A 8 -0.46 -11.39 16.50
CA LEU A 8 0.01 -10.11 15.95
C LEU A 8 0.70 -9.20 16.97
N LEU A 9 0.56 -9.47 18.28
CA LEU A 9 1.22 -8.72 19.35
C LEU A 9 2.56 -9.35 19.79
N ASP A 10 2.92 -10.52 19.28
CA ASP A 10 4.18 -11.20 19.61
C ASP A 10 5.39 -10.48 18.97
N ASP A 11 6.57 -10.65 19.58
CA ASP A 11 7.86 -10.17 19.05
C ASP A 11 8.88 -11.34 18.97
N PRO A 12 9.28 -11.80 17.77
CA PRO A 12 8.82 -11.31 16.46
C PRO A 12 7.36 -11.73 16.17
N GLY A 13 6.66 -10.91 15.39
CA GLY A 13 5.29 -11.17 14.95
C GLY A 13 5.15 -12.42 14.05
N PRO A 14 3.92 -12.82 13.69
CA PRO A 14 3.65 -14.09 13.04
C PRO A 14 4.06 -14.07 11.56
N SER A 15 4.53 -15.20 11.04
CA SER A 15 4.78 -15.36 9.62
C SER A 15 3.49 -15.54 8.83
N ALA A 16 3.57 -15.43 7.49
CA ALA A 16 2.44 -15.75 6.60
C ALA A 16 1.90 -17.18 6.81
N SER A 17 2.79 -18.13 7.14
CA SER A 17 2.40 -19.53 7.42
C SER A 17 1.63 -19.64 8.73
N ASP A 18 2.04 -18.91 9.76
CA ASP A 18 1.36 -18.89 11.06
C ASP A 18 -0.03 -18.27 10.93
N ILE A 19 -0.12 -17.13 10.22
CA ILE A 19 -1.40 -16.46 9.92
C ILE A 19 -2.33 -17.41 9.17
N TYR A 20 -1.82 -18.15 8.18
CA TYR A 20 -2.62 -19.13 7.45
C TYR A 20 -3.09 -20.27 8.37
N ALA A 21 -2.22 -20.79 9.25
CA ALA A 21 -2.57 -21.85 10.19
C ALA A 21 -3.64 -21.41 11.21
N ILE A 22 -3.60 -20.16 11.67
CA ILE A 22 -4.58 -19.56 12.57
C ILE A 22 -5.91 -19.31 11.84
N CYS A 23 -5.87 -18.69 10.66
CA CYS A 23 -7.07 -18.30 9.92
C CYS A 23 -7.74 -19.48 9.21
N LYS A 24 -6.98 -20.49 8.77
CA LYS A 24 -7.46 -21.67 8.04
C LYS A 24 -8.34 -21.31 6.83
N GLY A 25 -7.91 -20.29 6.09
CA GLY A 25 -8.64 -19.75 4.93
C GLY A 25 -9.92 -18.97 5.26
N GLN A 26 -10.25 -18.76 6.54
CA GLN A 26 -11.38 -17.92 6.93
C GLN A 26 -11.09 -16.43 6.69
N PRO A 27 -12.13 -15.61 6.44
CA PRO A 27 -11.96 -14.18 6.24
C PRO A 27 -11.27 -13.47 7.43
N VAL A 28 -10.27 -12.66 7.13
CA VAL A 28 -9.60 -11.82 8.14
C VAL A 28 -10.52 -10.65 8.53
N PRO A 29 -10.76 -10.43 9.84
CA PRO A 29 -11.54 -9.30 10.33
C PRO A 29 -10.99 -7.97 9.80
N PRO A 30 -11.84 -7.02 9.32
CA PRO A 30 -11.37 -5.77 8.73
C PRO A 30 -10.35 -5.01 9.58
N LYS A 31 -10.56 -4.98 10.91
CA LYS A 31 -9.67 -4.31 11.86
C LYS A 31 -8.24 -4.89 11.93
N LEU A 32 -8.06 -6.17 11.57
CA LEU A 32 -6.77 -6.87 11.63
C LEU A 32 -6.09 -6.95 10.26
N ARG A 33 -6.78 -6.55 9.17
CA ARG A 33 -6.22 -6.65 7.82
C ARG A 33 -4.93 -5.85 7.67
N PRO A 34 -4.81 -4.60 8.16
CA PRO A 34 -3.57 -3.84 7.99
C PRO A 34 -2.34 -4.60 8.53
N ASP A 35 -2.42 -5.13 9.75
CA ASP A 35 -1.32 -5.85 10.39
C ASP A 35 -1.05 -7.20 9.71
N VAL A 36 -2.09 -7.93 9.33
CA VAL A 36 -1.97 -9.18 8.58
C VAL A 36 -1.29 -8.98 7.23
N TRP A 37 -1.66 -7.92 6.49
CA TRP A 37 -1.03 -7.61 5.21
C TRP A 37 0.46 -7.28 5.38
N GLN A 38 0.80 -6.49 6.41
CA GLN A 38 2.20 -6.15 6.71
C GLN A 38 3.04 -7.37 7.08
N ALA A 39 2.49 -8.26 7.92
CA ALA A 39 3.14 -9.50 8.31
C ALA A 39 3.31 -10.47 7.12
N CYS A 40 2.25 -10.67 6.33
CA CYS A 40 2.28 -11.56 5.16
C CYS A 40 3.28 -11.11 4.09
N LEU A 41 3.50 -9.80 3.94
CA LEU A 41 4.46 -9.24 2.99
C LEU A 41 5.84 -8.98 3.60
N ASN A 42 6.03 -9.32 4.88
CA ASN A 42 7.26 -9.12 5.63
C ASN A 42 7.76 -7.66 5.55
N VAL A 43 6.87 -6.71 5.85
CA VAL A 43 7.16 -5.27 5.80
C VAL A 43 7.03 -4.54 7.13
N THR A 44 6.64 -5.22 8.21
CA THR A 44 6.42 -4.64 9.55
C THR A 44 7.62 -3.82 10.05
N GLU A 45 8.85 -4.27 9.75
CA GLU A 45 10.10 -3.64 10.22
C GLU A 45 10.77 -2.71 9.20
N ARG A 46 10.13 -2.41 8.04
CA ARG A 46 10.77 -1.60 6.99
C ARG A 46 10.90 -0.11 7.33
N GLY A 47 10.14 0.36 8.32
CA GLY A 47 10.09 1.78 8.69
C GLY A 47 9.60 2.69 7.54
N ASN A 48 9.82 4.00 7.70
CA ASN A 48 9.39 4.99 6.71
C ASN A 48 10.42 5.15 5.58
N GLN A 49 10.27 4.36 4.52
CA GLN A 49 11.11 4.46 3.32
C GLN A 49 10.95 5.81 2.58
N MET A 50 9.79 6.47 2.72
CA MET A 50 9.50 7.74 2.06
C MET A 50 10.05 8.96 2.81
N ILE A 51 10.83 8.78 3.88
CA ILE A 51 11.36 9.90 4.70
C ILE A 51 12.23 10.88 3.90
N GLN A 52 12.88 10.40 2.82
CA GLN A 52 13.71 11.22 1.94
C GLN A 52 12.95 11.77 0.73
N PHE A 53 11.66 11.50 0.60
CA PHE A 53 10.87 12.05 -0.49
C PHE A 53 10.77 13.57 -0.32
N ASN A 54 11.20 14.30 -1.36
CA ASN A 54 11.30 15.75 -1.34
C ASN A 54 10.00 16.47 -1.76
N GLU A 55 8.91 15.73 -1.98
CA GLU A 55 7.63 16.25 -2.47
C GLU A 55 7.74 17.02 -3.80
N VAL A 56 8.76 16.69 -4.61
CA VAL A 56 8.91 17.23 -5.97
C VAL A 56 8.28 16.27 -6.98
N PHE A 57 7.34 16.79 -7.76
CA PHE A 57 6.56 16.06 -8.77
C PHE A 57 6.96 16.52 -10.18
N ASP A 58 8.10 16.05 -10.66
CA ASP A 58 8.80 16.54 -11.86
C ASP A 58 9.10 15.45 -12.90
N LEU A 59 8.45 14.29 -12.79
CA LEU A 59 8.58 13.22 -13.78
C LEU A 59 8.00 13.65 -15.15
N PRO A 60 8.56 13.21 -16.28
CA PRO A 60 8.00 13.48 -17.61
C PRO A 60 6.51 13.06 -17.73
N GLU A 61 6.15 11.96 -17.09
CA GLU A 61 4.81 11.38 -17.06
C GLU A 61 3.94 11.84 -15.87
N GLN A 62 4.39 12.85 -15.09
CA GLN A 62 3.69 13.28 -13.87
C GLN A 62 2.24 13.69 -14.10
N ASN A 63 1.94 14.30 -15.24
CA ASN A 63 0.56 14.67 -15.58
C ASN A 63 -0.32 13.43 -15.76
N ILE A 64 0.21 12.35 -16.35
CA ILE A 64 -0.52 11.08 -16.52
C ILE A 64 -0.76 10.43 -15.15
N ILE A 65 0.27 10.41 -14.29
CA ILE A 65 0.13 9.91 -12.90
C ILE A 65 -1.01 10.66 -12.20
N ARG A 66 -1.02 12.00 -12.28
CA ARG A 66 -2.02 12.84 -11.61
C ARG A 66 -3.44 12.58 -12.11
N GLU A 67 -3.62 12.53 -13.44
CA GLU A 67 -4.92 12.23 -14.05
C GLU A 67 -5.45 10.86 -13.58
N ASP A 68 -4.60 9.83 -13.63
CA ASP A 68 -5.03 8.47 -13.28
C ASP A 68 -5.32 8.33 -11.78
N CYS A 69 -4.54 9.00 -10.91
CA CYS A 69 -4.85 9.07 -9.49
C CYS A 69 -6.20 9.76 -9.23
N GLN A 70 -6.50 10.87 -9.92
CA GLN A 70 -7.80 11.55 -9.82
C GLN A 70 -8.94 10.63 -10.25
N GLU A 71 -8.79 9.90 -11.34
CA GLU A 71 -9.79 8.92 -11.80
C GLU A 71 -10.01 7.80 -10.79
N LEU A 72 -8.95 7.26 -10.19
CA LEU A 72 -9.06 6.25 -9.14
C LEU A 72 -9.83 6.80 -7.94
N VAL A 73 -9.45 7.98 -7.43
CA VAL A 73 -10.11 8.59 -6.26
C VAL A 73 -11.58 8.91 -6.54
N ALA A 74 -11.93 9.31 -7.77
CA ALA A 74 -13.33 9.53 -8.16
C ALA A 74 -14.17 8.23 -8.11
N LYS A 75 -13.55 7.07 -8.33
CA LYS A 75 -14.19 5.74 -8.24
C LYS A 75 -14.22 5.20 -6.81
N LEU A 76 -13.31 5.64 -5.94
CA LEU A 76 -13.34 5.32 -4.51
C LEU A 76 -14.51 6.09 -3.88
N GLY A 77 -15.50 5.38 -3.34
CA GLY A 77 -16.67 5.95 -2.65
C GLY A 77 -16.35 6.63 -1.30
N ASN A 78 -15.18 7.26 -1.19
CA ASN A 78 -14.71 7.96 -0.01
C ASN A 78 -15.51 9.25 0.23
N ALA A 79 -15.59 9.68 1.49
CA ALA A 79 -16.09 11.01 1.82
C ALA A 79 -15.22 12.08 1.13
N ASP A 80 -15.82 13.19 0.70
CA ASP A 80 -15.11 14.24 -0.05
C ASP A 80 -13.90 14.80 0.73
N GLU A 81 -13.97 14.83 2.05
CA GLU A 81 -12.90 15.28 2.95
C GLU A 81 -11.64 14.41 2.86
N ASP A 82 -11.78 13.11 2.59
CA ASP A 82 -10.67 12.16 2.49
C ASP A 82 -10.07 12.12 1.07
N LYS A 83 -10.76 12.67 0.06
CA LYS A 83 -10.33 12.54 -1.34
C LYS A 83 -9.02 13.27 -1.63
N VAL A 84 -8.81 14.43 -1.01
CA VAL A 84 -7.61 15.25 -1.24
C VAL A 84 -6.36 14.58 -0.65
N SER A 85 -6.45 14.06 0.57
CA SER A 85 -5.34 13.36 1.21
C SER A 85 -5.00 12.06 0.47
N VAL A 86 -6.01 11.26 0.11
CA VAL A 86 -5.82 10.03 -0.65
C VAL A 86 -5.20 10.31 -2.02
N LEU A 87 -5.64 11.36 -2.73
CA LEU A 87 -5.06 11.75 -4.01
C LEU A 87 -3.57 12.11 -3.86
N SER A 88 -3.24 12.92 -2.84
CA SER A 88 -1.85 13.29 -2.54
C SER A 88 -1.00 12.07 -2.22
N ASP A 89 -1.50 11.15 -1.39
CA ASP A 89 -0.77 9.94 -1.00
C ASP A 89 -0.49 9.04 -2.20
N LEU A 90 -1.49 8.82 -3.07
CA LEU A 90 -1.33 8.05 -4.30
C LEU A 90 -0.28 8.66 -5.24
N GLU A 91 -0.37 9.96 -5.49
CA GLU A 91 0.59 10.66 -6.36
C GLU A 91 2.01 10.58 -5.79
N SER A 92 2.19 10.82 -4.48
CA SER A 92 3.47 10.70 -3.79
C SER A 92 4.05 9.29 -3.86
N ILE A 93 3.23 8.25 -3.62
CA ILE A 93 3.66 6.84 -3.63
C ILE A 93 4.17 6.45 -5.02
N VAL A 94 3.41 6.73 -6.08
CA VAL A 94 3.79 6.38 -7.46
C VAL A 94 5.02 7.16 -7.89
N THR A 95 5.05 8.47 -7.63
CA THR A 95 6.17 9.35 -7.99
C THR A 95 7.46 8.91 -7.28
N PHE A 96 7.37 8.64 -5.98
CA PHE A 96 8.51 8.17 -5.21
C PHE A 96 9.02 6.82 -5.71
N TYR A 97 8.13 5.86 -6.00
CA TYR A 97 8.51 4.56 -6.54
C TYR A 97 9.24 4.68 -7.89
N CYS A 98 8.74 5.51 -8.81
CA CYS A 98 9.39 5.78 -10.08
C CYS A 98 10.82 6.29 -9.89
N LYS A 99 10.98 7.29 -9.00
CA LYS A 99 12.28 7.91 -8.70
C LYS A 99 13.24 6.96 -7.99
N SER A 100 12.76 6.22 -6.98
CA SER A 100 13.61 5.35 -6.15
C SER A 100 14.03 4.08 -6.88
N ARG A 101 13.19 3.55 -7.78
CA ARG A 101 13.44 2.31 -8.51
C ARG A 101 13.86 2.52 -9.97
N GLY A 102 13.91 3.76 -10.45
CA GLY A 102 14.23 4.07 -11.85
C GLY A 102 13.23 3.46 -12.83
N LYS A 103 11.95 3.45 -12.44
CA LYS A 103 10.84 2.92 -13.24
C LYS A 103 10.03 4.07 -13.82
N THR A 104 9.44 3.85 -14.99
CA THR A 104 8.57 4.82 -15.67
C THR A 104 7.12 4.37 -15.48
N TYR A 105 6.25 5.30 -15.10
CA TYR A 105 4.83 5.01 -15.02
C TYR A 105 4.20 5.03 -16.42
N GLU A 106 3.31 4.08 -16.68
CA GLU A 106 2.53 4.01 -17.91
C GLU A 106 1.06 3.79 -17.54
N ARG A 107 0.15 4.50 -18.23
CA ARG A 107 -1.29 4.35 -18.01
C ARG A 107 -1.69 2.88 -18.24
N GLY A 108 -2.35 2.29 -17.26
CA GLY A 108 -2.80 0.90 -17.31
C GLY A 108 -1.70 -0.14 -17.02
N ASN A 109 -0.56 0.25 -16.46
CA ASN A 109 0.49 -0.68 -16.01
C ASN A 109 0.11 -1.51 -14.76
N GLY A 110 -1.10 -1.32 -14.22
CA GLY A 110 -1.62 -2.06 -13.08
C GLY A 110 -1.28 -1.48 -11.71
N TRP A 111 -0.44 -0.44 -11.61
CA TRP A 111 0.05 0.01 -10.29
C TRP A 111 -1.04 0.67 -9.46
N LEU A 112 -1.94 1.43 -10.08
CA LEU A 112 -3.07 2.03 -9.37
C LEU A 112 -4.13 1.00 -9.00
N GLU A 113 -4.30 -0.05 -9.80
CA GLU A 113 -5.15 -1.20 -9.49
C GLU A 113 -4.63 -1.97 -8.27
N LEU A 114 -3.31 -2.04 -8.07
CA LEU A 114 -2.71 -2.57 -6.85
C LEU A 114 -2.91 -1.63 -5.66
N LEU A 115 -2.79 -0.32 -5.86
CA LEU A 115 -2.93 0.67 -4.77
C LEU A 115 -4.37 0.83 -4.26
N GLY A 116 -5.37 0.67 -5.13
CA GLY A 116 -6.79 0.77 -4.76
C GLY A 116 -7.18 0.01 -3.48
N PRO A 117 -6.96 -1.32 -3.40
CA PRO A 117 -7.25 -2.09 -2.18
C PRO A 117 -6.34 -1.74 -1.00
N LEU A 118 -5.12 -1.27 -1.23
CA LEU A 118 -4.19 -0.90 -0.14
C LEU A 118 -4.62 0.40 0.55
N VAL A 119 -5.07 1.38 -0.22
CA VAL A 119 -5.64 2.63 0.32
C VAL A 119 -6.86 2.34 1.21
N ALA A 120 -7.67 1.33 0.88
CA ALA A 120 -8.81 0.93 1.69
C ALA A 120 -8.43 0.38 3.08
N LEU A 121 -7.15 0.02 3.31
CA LEU A 121 -6.63 -0.37 4.63
C LEU A 121 -6.41 0.84 5.56
N LYS A 122 -6.44 2.07 5.03
CA LYS A 122 -6.24 3.33 5.79
C LYS A 122 -4.93 3.37 6.59
N LEU A 123 -3.89 2.78 6.03
CA LEU A 123 -2.53 2.81 6.59
C LEU A 123 -1.87 4.18 6.36
N PRO A 124 -0.87 4.55 7.18
CA PRO A 124 0.01 5.66 6.87
C PRO A 124 0.61 5.53 5.45
N ARG A 125 0.90 6.67 4.81
CA ARG A 125 1.44 6.73 3.45
C ARG A 125 2.68 5.85 3.26
N SER A 126 3.60 5.85 4.23
CA SER A 126 4.82 5.03 4.21
C SER A 126 4.54 3.54 4.21
N ASP A 127 3.55 3.10 4.98
CA ASP A 127 3.24 1.69 5.15
C ASP A 127 2.47 1.19 3.93
N THR A 128 1.60 2.04 3.36
CA THR A 128 0.97 1.81 2.06
C THR A 128 2.02 1.65 0.95
N TYR A 129 3.06 2.50 0.92
CA TYR A 129 4.20 2.33 0.01
C TYR A 129 4.91 0.99 0.22
N ASN A 130 5.19 0.62 1.47
CA ASN A 130 5.87 -0.63 1.78
C ASN A 130 5.10 -1.85 1.24
N LEU A 131 3.77 -1.87 1.41
CA LEU A 131 2.91 -2.92 0.85
C LEU A 131 2.92 -2.91 -0.67
N PHE A 132 2.75 -1.74 -1.29
CA PHE A 132 2.73 -1.60 -2.75
C PHE A 132 4.03 -2.10 -3.37
N GLU A 133 5.17 -1.63 -2.85
CA GLU A 133 6.49 -2.03 -3.31
C GLU A 133 6.69 -3.54 -3.15
N ALA A 134 6.36 -4.11 -1.99
CA ALA A 134 6.51 -5.53 -1.74
C ALA A 134 5.63 -6.39 -2.67
N ILE A 135 4.40 -5.93 -2.99
CA ILE A 135 3.52 -6.64 -3.92
C ILE A 135 4.08 -6.55 -5.34
N ARG A 136 4.38 -5.33 -5.82
CA ARG A 136 4.93 -5.11 -7.15
C ARG A 136 6.20 -5.95 -7.31
N ASP A 137 7.19 -5.77 -6.46
CA ASP A 137 8.54 -6.30 -6.69
C ASP A 137 8.62 -7.83 -6.57
N ASN A 138 7.74 -8.47 -5.78
CA ASN A 138 7.81 -9.91 -5.55
C ASN A 138 6.79 -10.73 -6.35
N TYR A 139 5.66 -10.14 -6.74
CA TYR A 139 4.53 -10.89 -7.30
C TYR A 139 4.11 -10.43 -8.69
N ILE A 140 4.62 -9.30 -9.18
CA ILE A 140 4.31 -8.78 -10.51
C ILE A 140 5.54 -8.95 -11.42
N PRO A 141 5.44 -9.74 -12.51
CA PRO A 141 6.55 -10.02 -13.43
C PRO A 141 7.14 -8.78 -14.14
#